data_AF-A0A3M2JTP9-F1
#
_entry.id   AF-A0A3M2JTP9-F1
#
_cell.length_a   1.000
_cell.length_b   1.000
_cell.length_c   1.000
_cell.angle_alpha   90.00
_cell.angle_beta   90.00
_cell.angle_gamma   90.00
#
_symmetry.space_group_name_H-M   'P 1'
#
loop_
_entity.id
_entity.type
_entity.pdbx_description
1 polymer ?
#
loop_
_entity_poly.entity_id
_entity_poly.type
_entity_poly.pdbx_seq_one_letter_code
_entity_poly.pdbx_strand_id
1 'polypeptide(L)'
;MATVVQPQVDRQVEKYQLKHKVRIVTAASLFDGHDAAINIMRRILQATGAEVIHLGHNRSVLEIVETAIQEDAQAVAVTSY
;
A
#
# COMPACT_ATOMS: atom_id res chain seq x y z
N MET A 1 12.55 -14.87 45.07
CA MET A 1 13.57 -15.28 44.08
C MET A 1 12.97 -16.42 43.28
N ALA A 2 12.74 -16.37 41.97
CA ALA A 2 12.98 -15.36 40.94
C ALA A 2 11.82 -15.47 39.93
N THR A 3 11.33 -14.32 39.46
CA THR A 3 10.34 -14.23 38.37
C THR A 3 11.01 -14.71 37.09
N VAL A 4 10.56 -15.83 36.51
CA VAL A 4 10.94 -16.21 35.15
C VAL A 4 10.06 -15.40 34.20
N VAL A 5 10.57 -14.24 33.79
CA VAL A 5 10.02 -13.47 32.67
C VAL A 5 10.29 -14.28 31.41
N GLN A 6 9.25 -14.85 30.81
CA GLN A 6 9.34 -15.45 29.48
C GLN A 6 9.64 -14.34 28.46
N PRO A 7 10.60 -14.52 27.53
CA PRO A 7 10.81 -13.56 26.45
C PRO A 7 9.72 -13.79 25.41
N GLN A 8 8.60 -13.10 25.54
CA GLN A 8 7.72 -12.88 24.40
C GLN A 8 8.29 -11.69 23.64
N VAL A 9 8.76 -11.89 22.40
CA VAL A 9 8.30 -11.17 21.19
C VAL A 9 9.07 -11.75 19.99
N ASP A 10 8.51 -12.79 19.38
CA ASP A 10 8.74 -13.07 17.96
C ASP A 10 7.35 -13.31 17.34
N ARG A 11 6.53 -12.26 17.39
CA ARG A 11 5.18 -12.30 16.81
C ARG A 11 5.34 -12.21 15.30
N GLN A 12 5.44 -13.36 14.64
CA GLN A 12 5.28 -13.40 13.19
C GLN A 12 3.92 -12.80 12.86
N VAL A 13 3.91 -11.63 12.23
CA VAL A 13 2.68 -10.97 11.79
C VAL A 13 2.19 -11.77 10.60
N GLU A 14 1.13 -12.55 10.82
CA GLU A 14 0.49 -13.32 9.76
C GLU A 14 0.04 -12.34 8.65
N LYS A 15 0.46 -12.61 7.42
CA LYS A 15 0.13 -11.74 6.28
C LYS A 15 -1.37 -11.79 6.02
N TYR A 16 -2.00 -10.63 5.96
CA TYR A 16 -3.41 -10.55 5.60
C TYR A 16 -3.66 -11.15 4.20
N GLN A 17 -4.69 -11.98 4.10
CA GLN A 17 -5.15 -12.58 2.84
C GLN A 17 -6.47 -11.92 2.42
N LEU A 18 -6.52 -11.49 1.17
CA LEU A 18 -7.72 -10.85 0.64
C LEU A 18 -8.86 -11.86 0.45
N LYS A 19 -10.06 -11.48 0.87
CA LYS A 19 -11.29 -12.28 0.66
C LYS A 19 -11.88 -12.09 -0.74
N HIS A 20 -11.63 -10.94 -1.37
CA HIS A 20 -12.16 -10.57 -2.68
C HIS A 20 -11.02 -10.05 -3.57
N LYS A 21 -11.25 -10.02 -4.89
CA LYS A 21 -10.34 -9.33 -5.80
C LYS A 21 -10.39 -7.84 -5.51
N VAL A 22 -9.25 -7.25 -5.15
CA VAL A 22 -9.11 -5.83 -4.84
C VAL A 22 -8.06 -5.24 -5.78
N ARG A 23 -8.47 -4.20 -6.51
CA ARG A 23 -7.64 -3.31 -7.33
C ARG A 23 -7.39 -2.01 -6.58
N ILE A 24 -6.13 -1.61 -6.51
CA ILE A 24 -5.68 -0.43 -5.77
C ILE A 24 -4.84 0.46 -6.69
N VAL A 25 -5.20 1.73 -6.80
CA VAL A 25 -4.36 2.75 -7.46
C VAL A 25 -3.35 3.28 -6.46
N THR A 26 -2.08 3.38 -6.85
CA THR A 26 -1.00 3.90 -6.01
C THR A 26 -0.23 5.02 -6.71
N ALA A 27 0.00 6.14 -6.03
CA ALA A 27 0.73 7.29 -6.57
C ALA A 27 1.43 8.10 -5.47
N ALA A 28 2.45 8.90 -5.83
CA ALA A 28 2.86 10.05 -5.04
C ALA A 28 2.18 11.33 -5.57
N SER A 29 1.90 12.28 -4.68
CA SER A 29 1.16 13.51 -4.99
C SER A 29 1.88 14.42 -6.00
N LEU A 30 1.18 15.47 -6.42
CA LEU A 30 1.71 16.42 -7.41
C LEU A 30 2.91 17.17 -6.83
N PHE A 31 3.98 17.27 -7.64
CA PHE A 31 5.29 17.81 -7.25
C PHE A 31 6.01 17.04 -6.14
N ASP A 32 5.56 15.83 -5.82
CA ASP A 32 6.25 14.93 -4.90
C ASP A 32 7.05 13.89 -5.70
N GLY A 33 8.36 13.81 -5.41
CA GLY A 33 9.29 12.82 -5.96
C GLY A 33 9.63 11.68 -5.00
N HIS A 34 9.10 11.68 -3.77
CA HIS A 34 9.45 10.72 -2.72
C HIS A 34 8.67 9.41 -2.88
N ASP A 35 9.01 8.65 -3.91
CA ASP A 35 8.31 7.42 -4.26
C ASP A 35 8.74 6.19 -3.43
N ALA A 36 9.75 6.32 -2.56
CA ALA A 36 10.29 5.21 -1.79
C ALA A 36 9.23 4.53 -0.92
N ALA A 37 8.41 5.33 -0.23
CA ALA A 37 7.34 4.82 0.65
C ALA A 37 6.24 4.12 -0.16
N ILE A 38 5.76 4.73 -1.26
CA ILE A 38 4.71 4.14 -2.08
C ILE A 38 5.20 2.86 -2.78
N ASN A 39 6.48 2.79 -3.14
CA ASN A 39 7.12 1.60 -3.71
C ASN A 39 7.20 0.43 -2.72
N ILE A 40 7.47 0.71 -1.44
CA ILE A 40 7.40 -0.32 -0.38
C ILE A 40 5.95 -0.77 -0.19
N MET A 41 5.02 0.18 -0.08
CA MET A 41 3.62 -0.14 0.18
C MET A 41 3.00 -0.98 -0.95
N ARG A 42 3.24 -0.64 -2.22
CA ARG A 42 2.71 -1.45 -3.34
C ARG A 42 3.24 -2.89 -3.32
N ARG A 43 4.50 -3.12 -2.90
CA ARG A 43 5.06 -4.48 -2.80
C ARG A 43 4.38 -5.27 -1.69
N ILE A 44 4.06 -4.63 -0.57
CA ILE A 44 3.28 -5.25 0.52
C ILE A 44 1.88 -5.59 0.02
N LEU A 45 1.19 -4.67 -0.65
CA LEU A 45 -0.14 -4.90 -1.22
C LEU A 45 -0.14 -6.06 -2.22
N GLN A 46 0.81 -6.07 -3.15
CA GLN A 46 1.00 -7.17 -4.10
C GLN A 46 1.25 -8.51 -3.40
N ALA A 47 2.07 -8.52 -2.34
CA ALA A 47 2.34 -9.73 -1.56
C ALA A 47 1.10 -10.27 -0.81
N THR A 48 0.07 -9.44 -0.58
CA THR A 48 -1.23 -9.85 -0.03
C THR A 48 -2.24 -10.30 -1.09
N GLY A 49 -1.84 -10.28 -2.38
CA GLY A 49 -2.68 -10.68 -3.51
C GLY A 49 -3.50 -9.55 -4.14
N ALA A 50 -3.26 -8.28 -3.77
CA ALA A 50 -3.94 -7.14 -4.39
C ALA A 50 -3.39 -6.90 -5.80
N GLU A 51 -4.27 -6.54 -6.71
CA GLU A 51 -3.89 -6.00 -8.01
C GLU A 51 -3.57 -4.51 -7.83
N VAL A 52 -2.37 -4.10 -8.23
CA VAL A 52 -1.90 -2.73 -7.99
C VAL A 52 -1.62 -2.02 -9.30
N ILE A 53 -2.39 -0.95 -9.55
CA ILE A 53 -2.17 0.00 -10.63
C ILE A 53 -1.25 1.10 -10.09
N HIS A 54 0.01 1.09 -10.50
CA HIS A 54 1.01 2.03 -10.00
C HIS A 54 1.29 3.14 -11.00
N LEU A 55 0.96 4.38 -10.63
CA LEU A 55 1.14 5.56 -11.48
C LEU A 55 2.50 6.24 -11.30
N GLY A 56 3.29 5.85 -10.31
CA GLY A 56 4.56 6.49 -9.98
C GLY A 56 4.37 7.77 -9.16
N HIS A 57 5.25 8.74 -9.37
CA HIS A 57 5.30 10.00 -8.61
C HIS A 57 4.90 11.20 -9.46
N ASN A 58 4.76 12.38 -8.83
CA ASN A 58 4.34 13.63 -9.47
C ASN A 58 2.99 13.50 -10.21
N ARG A 59 1.95 13.02 -9.51
CA ARG A 59 0.62 12.81 -10.09
C ARG A 59 -0.41 13.80 -9.56
N SER A 60 -1.14 14.42 -10.49
CA SER A 60 -2.26 15.29 -10.15
C SER A 60 -3.43 14.48 -9.60
N VAL A 61 -4.27 15.12 -8.78
CA VAL A 61 -5.49 14.49 -8.26
C VAL A 61 -6.40 14.05 -9.41
N LEU A 62 -6.46 14.82 -10.49
CA LEU A 62 -7.26 14.50 -11.67
C LEU A 62 -6.82 13.16 -12.29
N GLU A 63 -5.53 13.00 -12.60
CA GLU A 63 -5.00 11.75 -13.16
C GLU A 63 -5.27 10.54 -12.27
N ILE A 64 -5.10 10.69 -10.94
CA ILE A 64 -5.33 9.62 -9.98
C ILE A 64 -6.80 9.20 -9.97
N VAL A 65 -7.72 10.17 -9.95
CA VAL A 65 -9.16 9.91 -9.91
C VAL A 65 -9.66 9.31 -11.21
N GLU A 66 -9.22 9.83 -12.37
CA GLU A 66 -9.59 9.28 -13.67
C GLU A 66 -9.12 7.83 -13.81
N THR A 67 -7.89 7.53 -13.40
CA THR A 67 -7.38 6.16 -13.38
C THR A 67 -8.20 5.27 -12.47
N ALA A 68 -8.52 5.73 -11.24
CA ALA A 68 -9.30 4.93 -10.29
C ALA A 68 -10.71 4.59 -10.80
N ILE A 69 -11.33 5.52 -11.53
CA ILE A 69 -12.65 5.30 -12.14
C ILE A 69 -12.53 4.33 -13.33
N GLN A 70 -11.58 4.55 -14.24
CA GLN A 70 -11.40 3.71 -15.43
C GLN A 70 -11.04 2.27 -15.06
N GLU A 71 -10.18 2.11 -14.06
CA GLU A 71 -9.72 0.82 -13.56
C GLU A 71 -10.67 0.20 -12.53
N ASP A 72 -11.83 0.81 -12.24
CA ASP A 72 -12.82 0.34 -11.27
C ASP A 72 -12.14 -0.13 -9.95
N ALA A 73 -11.28 0.76 -9.42
CA ALA A 73 -10.46 0.48 -8.26
C ALA A 73 -11.26 0.64 -6.96
N GLN A 74 -11.03 -0.28 -6.01
CA GLN A 74 -11.72 -0.25 -4.71
C GLN A 74 -11.00 0.65 -3.70
N ALA A 75 -9.76 1.02 -3.96
CA ALA A 75 -8.98 1.91 -3.10
C ALA A 75 -7.96 2.74 -3.87
N VAL A 76 -7.58 3.87 -3.28
CA VAL A 76 -6.49 4.73 -3.74
C VAL A 76 -5.53 4.95 -2.56
N ALA A 77 -4.25 4.70 -2.77
CA ALA A 77 -3.20 4.99 -1.80
C ALA A 77 -2.26 6.07 -2.36
N VAL A 78 -2.12 7.17 -1.62
CA VAL A 78 -1.29 8.31 -2.01
C VAL A 78 -0.27 8.60 -0.93
N THR A 79 0.97 8.84 -1.32
CA THR A 79 1.97 9.49 -0.45
C THR A 79 2.06 10.97 -0.78
N SER A 80 2.18 11.81 0.23
CA SER A 80 2.43 13.23 0.07
C SER A 80 3.43 13.68 1.12
N TYR A 81 4.50 14.31 0.64
CA TYR A 81 5.48 15.04 1.44
C TYR A 81 5.27 16.55 1.35
#